data_AF-A0A534Q832-F1
#
_entry.id   AF-A0A534Q832-F1
#
_cell.length_a   1.000
_cell.length_b   1.000
_cell.length_c   1.000
_cell.angle_alpha   90.00
_cell.angle_beta   90.00
_cell.angle_gamma   90.00
#
_symmetry.space_group_name_H-M   'P 1'
#
loop_
_entity.id
_entity.type
_entity.pdbx_description
1 polymer ?
#
loop_
_entity_poly.entity_id
_entity_poly.type
_entity_poly.pdbx_seq_one_letter_code
_entity_poly.pdbx_strand_id
1 'polypeptide(L)'
;MAAAEDQATQRGGRSGSRIALAVRHDGLAALSVRQQTESGQWKTAASSRERWERPCRRSGRASAHTLSRGFGTTNGEPAKGSSMRTRFLISAVAMLILLVPRGLRADAPGGAVASDGLKPGDTLDQRNWQRAEGLLPPEILKHYEHNEYVNPISEWPANVYNWPEDFQAGSKQNAGRYTTGKLGEILESASGKQPAYIIGFPFPDIDPADPAAGTKVLWNFYYRTYYFGNLRAESQLNMMSPGSLERRLDVDVRFMYYDGVPEQERVKGNPQNFLYQQLVVVNSPNDLQGTGSLSWRYRDPQKRDSSWAYVPALRRVRAVSPANRSDGFLGSDMSQDDGPFFDGKPEDFEWKLKGEADQLRLVDPMNLQGKSGNSWLSSGGWRADWPADLKFLGYMDSQWRGVSWAPIAAGLAKRRFYVIEGTPRDKYYLFGKIELYLDKISFQGAWNRKFGWKGELLNTEQVMAWNPHTVVRPNGKKDWVQGTNQAFQCAESIKLERATVAGIKSSPTANFDGRLVFDPKLFDLDALSQNGK
;
A
#
# COMPACT_ATOMS: atom_id res chain seq x y z
N MET A 1 -64.18 0.07 -12.60
CA MET A 1 -64.75 0.25 -13.95
C MET A 1 -63.77 -0.36 -14.95
N ALA A 2 -64.22 -1.41 -15.66
CA ALA A 2 -63.67 -2.12 -16.85
C ALA A 2 -62.15 -2.41 -16.89
N ALA A 3 -61.60 -3.63 -16.83
CA ALA A 3 -61.88 -4.97 -17.40
C ALA A 3 -61.51 -5.17 -18.89
N ALA A 4 -60.92 -6.36 -19.14
CA ALA A 4 -60.64 -7.10 -20.39
C ALA A 4 -59.37 -6.69 -21.19
N GLU A 5 -58.31 -7.52 -21.22
CA GLU A 5 -58.10 -8.79 -21.97
C GLU A 5 -57.79 -8.57 -23.46
N ASP A 6 -56.62 -9.00 -23.93
CA ASP A 6 -56.54 -10.06 -24.94
C ASP A 6 -55.15 -10.72 -25.04
N GLN A 7 -55.17 -12.00 -25.40
CA GLN A 7 -54.08 -12.96 -25.49
C GLN A 7 -53.40 -12.95 -26.87
N ALA A 8 -52.17 -13.47 -26.98
CA ALA A 8 -51.87 -14.68 -27.78
C ALA A 8 -50.38 -14.81 -28.20
N THR A 9 -49.85 -15.96 -27.79
CA THR A 9 -48.66 -16.72 -28.17
C THR A 9 -48.44 -16.91 -29.69
N GLN A 10 -47.18 -16.98 -30.17
CA GLN A 10 -46.64 -18.17 -30.87
C GLN A 10 -45.16 -18.12 -31.24
N ARG A 11 -44.56 -19.31 -31.28
CA ARG A 11 -43.16 -19.70 -31.53
C ARG A 11 -42.77 -19.64 -33.02
N GLY A 12 -41.47 -19.54 -33.30
CA GLY A 12 -40.89 -19.97 -34.58
C GLY A 12 -39.36 -19.88 -34.59
N GLY A 13 -38.67 -21.00 -34.83
CA GLY A 13 -37.22 -21.06 -35.05
C GLY A 13 -36.86 -21.53 -36.45
N ARG A 14 -35.63 -21.20 -36.91
CA ARG A 14 -34.77 -21.84 -37.95
C ARG A 14 -33.63 -20.84 -38.30
N SER A 15 -32.35 -21.14 -38.04
CA SER A 15 -31.35 -21.92 -38.81
C SER A 15 -30.69 -21.20 -40.01
N GLY A 16 -29.35 -21.15 -40.01
CA GLY A 16 -28.46 -20.82 -41.15
C GLY A 16 -27.95 -19.37 -41.13
N SER A 17 -26.68 -19.02 -41.33
CA SER A 17 -25.55 -19.72 -41.93
C SER A 17 -24.23 -19.05 -41.52
N ARG A 18 -23.16 -19.85 -41.51
CA ARG A 18 -21.76 -19.42 -41.30
C ARG A 18 -21.27 -18.53 -42.45
N ILE A 19 -20.56 -17.45 -42.12
CA ILE A 19 -19.49 -16.91 -42.96
C ILE A 19 -18.27 -16.77 -42.05
N ALA A 20 -17.25 -17.58 -42.33
CA ALA A 20 -15.92 -17.46 -41.76
C ALA A 20 -15.11 -16.52 -42.66
N LEU A 21 -14.58 -15.43 -42.10
CA LEU A 21 -13.50 -14.68 -42.72
C LEU A 21 -12.27 -14.80 -41.80
N ALA A 22 -11.29 -15.56 -42.26
CA ALA A 22 -9.99 -15.68 -41.63
C ALA A 22 -9.18 -14.43 -41.97
N VAL A 23 -8.74 -13.69 -40.96
CA VAL A 23 -7.66 -12.69 -41.08
C VAL A 23 -6.60 -13.05 -40.03
N ARG A 24 -5.36 -13.13 -40.51
CA ARG A 24 -4.16 -13.55 -39.77
C ARG A 24 -3.90 -12.60 -38.60
N HIS A 25 -3.61 -13.17 -37.44
CA HIS A 25 -3.04 -12.46 -36.29
C HIS A 25 -1.58 -12.87 -36.14
N ASP A 26 -0.67 -11.92 -36.36
CA ASP A 26 0.68 -11.97 -35.83
C ASP A 26 0.76 -11.12 -34.55
N GLY A 27 1.25 -11.76 -33.48
CA GLY A 27 1.97 -11.14 -32.36
C GLY A 27 1.25 -10.12 -31.48
N LEU A 28 0.50 -10.58 -30.47
CA LEU A 28 0.26 -9.82 -29.23
C LEU A 28 0.38 -10.75 -28.02
N ALA A 29 1.21 -10.33 -27.05
CA ALA A 29 1.46 -11.02 -25.80
C ALA A 29 0.16 -11.17 -24.99
N ALA A 30 -0.07 -12.38 -24.48
CA ALA A 30 -1.30 -12.77 -23.80
C ALA A 30 -1.38 -12.17 -22.37
N LEU A 31 -2.41 -11.36 -22.11
CA LEU A 31 -2.97 -11.21 -20.77
C LEU A 31 -3.63 -12.54 -20.38
N SER A 32 -3.08 -13.22 -19.36
CA SER A 32 -3.71 -14.40 -18.77
C SER A 32 -4.83 -13.98 -17.82
N VAL A 33 -6.06 -13.92 -18.31
CA VAL A 33 -7.27 -13.93 -17.48
C VAL A 33 -7.67 -15.39 -17.26
N ARG A 34 -7.47 -15.93 -16.06
CA ARG A 34 -8.05 -17.23 -15.70
C ARG A 34 -9.52 -17.03 -15.31
N GLN A 35 -10.41 -17.59 -16.12
CA GLN A 35 -11.83 -17.74 -15.81
C GLN A 35 -12.04 -19.03 -15.02
N GLN A 36 -12.84 -18.97 -13.95
CA GLN A 36 -13.41 -20.15 -13.31
C GLN A 36 -14.91 -20.16 -13.60
N THR A 37 -15.42 -21.27 -14.12
CA THR A 37 -16.86 -21.54 -14.24
C THR A 37 -17.33 -22.39 -13.07
N GLU A 38 -18.50 -22.05 -12.54
CA GLU A 38 -19.18 -22.75 -11.46
C GLU A 38 -19.61 -24.15 -11.91
N SER A 39 -18.92 -25.18 -11.40
CA SER A 39 -19.51 -26.48 -11.04
C SER A 39 -18.37 -27.38 -10.54
N GLY A 40 -18.35 -27.60 -9.23
CA GLY A 40 -17.46 -28.59 -8.63
C GLY A 40 -17.91 -29.99 -9.03
N GLN A 41 -17.06 -30.73 -9.73
CA GLN A 41 -16.94 -32.18 -9.63
C GLN A 41 -15.68 -32.68 -10.34
N TRP A 42 -14.91 -33.51 -9.64
CA TRP A 42 -13.72 -34.18 -10.15
C TRP A 42 -14.11 -35.46 -10.90
N LYS A 43 -13.57 -35.64 -12.11
CA LYS A 43 -13.34 -36.97 -12.70
C LYS A 43 -11.98 -37.01 -13.41
N THR A 44 -11.14 -37.94 -12.98
CA THR A 44 -9.92 -38.37 -13.65
C THR A 44 -10.27 -39.22 -14.87
N ALA A 45 -9.59 -39.00 -15.99
CA ALA A 45 -9.48 -39.98 -17.06
C ALA A 45 -8.13 -39.84 -17.76
N ALA A 46 -7.36 -40.92 -17.73
CA ALA A 46 -6.13 -41.12 -18.50
C ALA A 46 -6.47 -41.65 -19.91
N SER A 47 -5.76 -41.17 -20.92
CA SER A 47 -5.49 -41.86 -22.19
C SER A 47 -4.40 -41.03 -22.90
N SER A 48 -3.17 -41.51 -23.07
CA SER A 48 -2.64 -42.57 -23.95
C SER A 48 -1.75 -41.90 -25.00
N ARG A 49 -0.53 -42.43 -25.10
CA ARG A 49 0.56 -42.01 -25.98
C ARG A 49 0.13 -42.02 -27.45
N GLU A 50 0.67 -41.10 -28.24
CA GLU A 50 1.10 -41.46 -29.59
C GLU A 50 2.33 -40.64 -30.03
N ARG A 51 3.32 -41.39 -30.50
CA ARG A 51 4.65 -40.99 -30.96
C ARG A 51 4.62 -41.11 -32.48
N TRP A 52 5.05 -40.07 -33.19
CA TRP A 52 5.44 -40.20 -34.59
C TRP A 52 6.81 -39.54 -34.82
N GLU A 53 7.77 -40.35 -35.23
CA GLU A 53 9.12 -39.94 -35.64
C GLU A 53 9.24 -39.92 -37.17
N ARG A 54 9.67 -38.76 -37.71
CA ARG A 54 10.68 -38.51 -38.78
C ARG A 54 10.37 -39.04 -40.22
N PRO A 55 11.15 -38.71 -41.30
CA PRO A 55 12.41 -37.94 -41.40
C PRO A 55 12.59 -36.94 -42.61
N CYS A 56 13.64 -36.11 -42.49
CA CYS A 56 14.60 -35.61 -43.50
C CYS A 56 14.17 -34.90 -44.81
N ARG A 57 14.73 -33.70 -45.05
CA ARG A 57 15.85 -33.50 -46.01
C ARG A 57 16.60 -32.16 -45.84
N ARG A 58 17.90 -32.23 -46.14
CA ARG A 58 18.97 -31.24 -46.07
C ARG A 58 19.01 -30.29 -47.28
N SER A 59 19.52 -29.07 -47.06
CA SER A 59 20.64 -28.41 -47.79
C SER A 59 20.91 -27.08 -47.05
N GLY A 60 22.11 -26.59 -46.70
CA GLY A 60 23.50 -26.78 -47.14
C GLY A 60 24.04 -25.41 -47.60
N ARG A 61 24.80 -24.65 -46.78
CA ARG A 61 26.28 -24.39 -46.84
C ARG A 61 26.59 -23.27 -45.81
N ALA A 62 27.54 -23.41 -44.87
CA ALA A 62 29.02 -23.23 -44.95
C ALA A 62 29.42 -21.75 -45.22
N SER A 63 30.26 -21.06 -44.44
CA SER A 63 31.61 -21.36 -43.86
C SER A 63 31.79 -20.63 -42.51
N ALA A 64 32.39 -21.14 -41.43
CA ALA A 64 33.72 -21.69 -41.15
C ALA A 64 34.86 -20.64 -41.07
N HIS A 65 35.32 -20.36 -39.84
CA HIS A 65 36.75 -20.25 -39.51
C HIS A 65 37.02 -20.97 -38.18
N THR A 66 38.12 -21.69 -38.17
CA THR A 66 38.59 -22.68 -37.20
C THR A 66 39.91 -22.20 -36.61
N LEU A 67 40.19 -22.55 -35.36
CA LEU A 67 41.46 -23.10 -34.80
C LEU A 67 41.22 -23.27 -33.28
N SER A 68 41.00 -24.48 -32.75
CA SER A 68 42.02 -25.50 -32.35
C SER A 68 42.89 -25.01 -31.18
N ARG A 69 43.21 -25.72 -30.09
CA ARG A 69 43.08 -27.06 -29.46
C ARG A 69 43.71 -26.85 -28.05
N GLY A 70 43.60 -27.65 -26.99
CA GLY A 70 43.15 -29.03 -26.77
C GLY A 70 42.87 -29.22 -25.26
N PHE A 71 42.07 -30.21 -24.89
CA PHE A 71 42.47 -31.52 -24.31
C PHE A 71 43.25 -31.40 -22.98
N GLY A 72 42.87 -32.05 -21.88
CA GLY A 72 42.12 -33.29 -21.78
C GLY A 72 41.44 -33.58 -20.43
N THR A 73 40.70 -34.68 -20.51
CA THR A 73 39.92 -35.47 -19.54
C THR A 73 40.81 -36.04 -18.40
N THR A 74 40.34 -36.56 -17.26
CA THR A 74 39.31 -37.60 -17.02
C THR A 74 39.09 -37.80 -15.50
N ASN A 75 37.84 -38.10 -15.11
CA ASN A 75 37.32 -39.13 -14.18
C ASN A 75 37.75 -39.24 -12.70
N GLY A 76 36.74 -39.43 -11.83
CA GLY A 76 36.82 -40.32 -10.66
C GLY A 76 36.00 -39.91 -9.42
N GLU A 77 34.79 -40.46 -9.26
CA GLU A 77 34.11 -40.66 -7.96
C GLU A 77 34.31 -42.14 -7.52
N PRO A 78 33.80 -42.63 -6.36
CA PRO A 78 33.85 -42.14 -4.96
C PRO A 78 34.22 -43.30 -3.97
N ALA A 79 34.41 -43.07 -2.65
CA ALA A 79 34.09 -44.07 -1.58
C ALA A 79 34.37 -43.65 -0.11
N LYS A 80 33.64 -44.33 0.78
CA LYS A 80 33.42 -44.29 2.25
C LYS A 80 34.59 -44.77 3.15
N GLY A 81 34.49 -44.45 4.46
CA GLY A 81 34.96 -45.27 5.60
C GLY A 81 35.77 -44.46 6.65
N SER A 82 35.26 -44.12 7.84
CA SER A 82 35.03 -44.91 9.09
C SER A 82 36.23 -45.03 10.05
N SER A 83 36.08 -44.43 11.25
CA SER A 83 36.70 -44.75 12.56
C SER A 83 38.22 -44.57 12.69
N MET A 84 38.86 -44.28 13.83
CA MET A 84 38.55 -44.54 15.24
C MET A 84 39.36 -43.60 16.15
N ARG A 85 38.92 -43.51 17.40
CA ARG A 85 39.36 -42.68 18.53
C ARG A 85 40.75 -43.04 19.08
N THR A 86 41.39 -42.11 19.77
CA THR A 86 42.24 -42.40 20.95
C THR A 86 42.00 -41.35 22.03
N ARG A 87 41.67 -41.80 23.23
CA ARG A 87 41.50 -41.04 24.47
C ARG A 87 42.69 -41.34 25.40
N PHE A 88 43.07 -40.39 26.24
CA PHE A 88 43.66 -40.69 27.56
C PHE A 88 42.99 -39.82 28.65
N LEU A 89 42.67 -40.50 29.76
CA LEU A 89 42.01 -40.07 31.02
C LEU A 89 42.96 -39.24 31.92
N ILE A 90 42.53 -38.19 32.66
CA ILE A 90 41.80 -38.09 33.97
C ILE A 90 42.56 -38.59 35.22
N SER A 91 42.82 -37.69 36.19
CA SER A 91 42.44 -37.73 37.65
C SER A 91 43.26 -36.70 38.46
N ALA A 92 42.66 -35.69 39.12
CA ALA A 92 42.12 -35.63 40.51
C ALA A 92 43.19 -35.30 41.58
N VAL A 93 43.05 -34.53 42.67
CA VAL A 93 42.01 -33.73 43.36
C VAL A 93 42.72 -32.94 44.49
N ALA A 94 42.18 -31.77 44.91
CA ALA A 94 42.08 -31.25 46.31
C ALA A 94 42.54 -29.80 46.56
N MET A 95 41.57 -28.97 47.00
CA MET A 95 41.59 -27.87 47.99
C MET A 95 40.62 -26.77 47.51
N LEU A 96 39.84 -26.04 48.30
CA LEU A 96 39.35 -26.05 49.68
C LEU A 96 38.30 -24.91 49.67
N ILE A 97 37.13 -25.09 50.26
CA ILE A 97 36.05 -24.07 50.26
C ILE A 97 36.16 -23.18 51.51
N LEU A 98 36.05 -21.85 51.35
CA LEU A 98 35.50 -20.92 52.35
C LEU A 98 34.79 -19.75 51.64
N LEU A 99 33.53 -19.52 52.03
CA LEU A 99 32.52 -18.63 51.41
C LEU A 99 32.67 -17.16 51.83
N VAL A 100 32.52 -16.25 50.86
CA VAL A 100 32.13 -14.83 51.01
C VAL A 100 31.15 -14.53 49.86
N PRO A 101 30.01 -13.84 50.08
CA PRO A 101 28.91 -13.80 49.12
C PRO A 101 29.29 -13.00 47.86
N ARG A 102 29.33 -13.68 46.71
CA ARG A 102 29.30 -13.00 45.41
C ARG A 102 27.85 -12.59 45.13
N GLY A 103 27.57 -11.29 45.22
CA GLY A 103 26.36 -10.73 44.63
C GLY A 103 26.28 -11.13 43.16
N LEU A 104 25.16 -11.72 42.75
CA LEU A 104 24.83 -11.91 41.35
C LEU A 104 24.81 -10.54 40.67
N ARG A 105 25.77 -10.27 39.78
CA ARG A 105 25.59 -9.28 38.72
C ARG A 105 24.88 -9.98 37.57
N ALA A 106 23.67 -9.52 37.28
CA ALA A 106 23.00 -9.78 36.03
C ALA A 106 23.81 -9.11 34.90
N ASP A 107 24.17 -9.87 33.88
CA ASP A 107 24.72 -9.33 32.64
C ASP A 107 23.58 -8.62 31.88
N ALA A 108 23.62 -7.29 31.91
CA ALA A 108 22.86 -6.44 31.01
C ALA A 108 23.62 -6.30 29.68
N PRO A 109 22.97 -6.35 28.51
CA PRO A 109 23.61 -6.00 27.26
C PRO A 109 23.68 -4.47 27.15
N GLY A 110 24.81 -3.90 27.55
CA GLY A 110 25.09 -2.47 27.48
C GLY A 110 26.49 -2.24 26.93
N GLY A 111 26.59 -2.08 25.61
CA GLY A 111 27.84 -1.78 24.92
C GLY A 111 27.58 -1.25 23.51
N ALA A 112 26.53 -0.45 23.34
CA ALA A 112 26.41 0.41 22.16
C ALA A 112 27.40 1.56 22.34
N VAL A 113 28.33 1.71 21.40
CA VAL A 113 29.09 2.95 21.24
C VAL A 113 28.05 4.06 21.12
N ALA A 114 28.07 5.02 22.04
CA ALA A 114 27.19 6.18 21.99
C ALA A 114 27.52 6.97 20.71
N SER A 115 26.73 6.79 19.65
CA SER A 115 26.70 7.76 18.57
C SER A 115 25.97 8.99 19.11
N ASP A 116 26.61 10.16 19.10
CA ASP A 116 25.90 11.43 19.23
C ASP A 116 24.77 11.43 18.20
N GLY A 117 23.53 11.22 18.66
CA GLY A 117 22.39 10.88 17.79
C GLY A 117 22.12 11.92 16.71
N LEU A 118 21.44 11.53 15.63
CA LEU A 118 20.96 12.45 14.60
C LEU A 118 20.04 13.51 15.22
N LYS A 119 20.36 14.79 15.00
CA LYS A 119 19.65 15.95 15.56
C LYS A 119 19.12 16.84 14.45
N PRO A 120 18.03 17.62 14.68
CA PRO A 120 17.53 18.56 13.68
C PRO A 120 18.63 19.46 13.12
N GLY A 121 18.66 19.62 11.79
CA GLY A 121 19.71 20.32 11.06
C GLY A 121 20.88 19.45 10.61
N ASP A 122 21.09 18.25 11.17
CA ASP A 122 21.99 17.26 10.57
C ASP A 122 21.44 16.83 9.18
N THR A 123 22.29 16.28 8.32
CA THR A 123 21.89 15.61 7.08
C THR A 123 22.29 14.14 7.15
N LEU A 124 21.36 13.24 6.83
CA LEU A 124 21.65 11.82 6.70
C LEU A 124 22.07 11.53 5.26
N ASP A 125 23.28 10.97 5.10
CA ASP A 125 23.88 10.63 3.81
C ASP A 125 24.86 9.44 3.95
N GLN A 126 25.54 9.07 2.86
CA GLN A 126 26.49 7.96 2.82
C GLN A 126 27.65 8.07 3.82
N ARG A 127 28.00 9.26 4.30
CA ARG A 127 29.14 9.43 5.20
C ARG A 127 28.78 9.10 6.65
N ASN A 128 27.50 9.09 6.98
CA ASN A 128 27.03 8.97 8.36
C ASN A 128 25.79 8.09 8.53
N TRP A 129 25.41 7.32 7.50
CA TRP A 129 24.23 6.46 7.51
C TRP A 129 24.17 5.51 8.71
N GLN A 130 25.32 5.07 9.23
CA GLN A 130 25.41 4.18 10.40
C GLN A 130 24.74 4.79 11.65
N ARG A 131 24.66 6.13 11.75
CA ARG A 131 23.94 6.83 12.83
C ARG A 131 22.43 6.60 12.80
N ALA A 132 21.89 6.08 11.69
CA ALA A 132 20.49 5.70 11.52
C ALA A 132 20.25 4.18 11.61
N GLU A 133 21.25 3.37 11.98
CA GLU A 133 21.06 1.94 12.26
C GLU A 133 19.99 1.74 13.33
N GLY A 134 19.02 0.87 13.04
CA GLY A 134 17.86 0.62 13.91
C GLY A 134 16.80 1.73 13.91
N LEU A 135 17.05 2.87 13.26
CA LEU A 135 16.09 3.98 13.14
C LEU A 135 15.35 4.00 11.80
N LEU A 136 15.73 3.16 10.84
CA LEU A 136 15.05 3.00 9.55
C LEU A 136 14.86 1.50 9.24
N PRO A 137 13.86 1.12 8.42
CA PRO A 137 13.84 -0.23 7.86
C PRO A 137 15.15 -0.51 7.10
N PRO A 138 15.74 -1.71 7.20
CA PRO A 138 17.05 -2.01 6.61
C PRO A 138 17.13 -1.71 5.11
N GLU A 139 16.07 -2.01 4.37
CA GLU A 139 15.97 -1.73 2.94
C GLU A 139 15.98 -0.24 2.62
N ILE A 140 15.47 0.63 3.51
CA ILE A 140 15.50 2.08 3.33
C ILE A 140 16.86 2.65 3.74
N LEU A 141 17.46 2.12 4.82
CA LEU A 141 18.79 2.52 5.28
C LEU A 141 19.85 2.29 4.19
N LYS A 142 19.70 1.20 3.42
CA LYS A 142 20.59 0.84 2.32
C LYS A 142 20.68 1.94 1.24
N HIS A 143 19.61 2.68 0.99
CA HIS A 143 19.68 3.81 0.06
C HIS A 143 20.64 4.90 0.57
N TYR A 144 20.68 5.18 1.87
CA TYR A 144 21.64 6.14 2.42
C TYR A 144 23.07 5.59 2.36
N GLU A 145 23.27 4.30 2.66
CA GLU A 145 24.56 3.62 2.51
C GLU A 145 25.13 3.73 1.09
N HIS A 146 24.27 3.61 0.09
CA HIS A 146 24.63 3.69 -1.32
C HIS A 146 24.67 5.10 -1.91
N ASN A 147 24.43 6.15 -1.10
CA ASN A 147 24.27 7.53 -1.58
C ASN A 147 23.12 7.71 -2.59
N GLU A 148 22.10 6.84 -2.49
CA GLU A 148 20.91 6.87 -3.32
C GLU A 148 19.86 7.81 -2.74
N TYR A 149 19.82 7.98 -1.42
CA TYR A 149 18.99 8.93 -0.67
C TYR A 149 19.87 9.89 0.14
N VAL A 150 19.44 11.14 0.27
CA VAL A 150 20.05 12.16 1.14
C VAL A 150 18.93 13.05 1.65
N ASN A 151 18.79 13.18 2.98
CA ASN A 151 17.71 13.97 3.57
C ASN A 151 18.15 14.70 4.84
N PRO A 152 17.71 15.96 5.04
CA PRO A 152 17.94 16.68 6.28
C PRO A 152 17.07 16.12 7.42
N ILE A 153 17.60 16.15 8.63
CA ILE A 153 16.85 15.85 9.85
C ILE A 153 16.00 17.06 10.21
N SER A 154 14.69 16.88 10.26
CA SER A 154 13.69 17.87 10.63
C SER A 154 13.25 17.69 12.08
N GLU A 155 12.93 18.81 12.74
CA GLU A 155 12.26 18.77 14.02
C GLU A 155 10.76 18.56 13.82
N TRP A 156 10.17 17.60 14.54
CA TRP A 156 8.71 17.44 14.58
C TRP A 156 8.24 17.10 15.99
N PRO A 157 8.11 18.10 16.87
CA PRO A 157 7.74 17.88 18.26
C PRO A 157 6.31 17.33 18.39
N ALA A 158 6.10 16.49 19.41
CA ALA A 158 4.82 15.84 19.66
C ALA A 158 3.65 16.83 19.84
N ASN A 159 3.90 17.97 20.48
CA ASN A 159 2.91 19.00 20.78
C ASN A 159 2.52 19.88 19.58
N VAL A 160 3.29 19.85 18.49
CA VAL A 160 2.96 20.60 17.27
C VAL A 160 1.87 19.89 16.46
N TYR A 161 1.84 18.56 16.53
CA TYR A 161 0.75 17.80 15.93
C TYR A 161 -0.49 17.86 16.84
N ASN A 162 -1.60 18.35 16.31
CA ASN A 162 -2.84 18.44 17.08
C ASN A 162 -4.04 17.97 16.24
N TRP A 163 -5.15 17.69 16.91
CA TRP A 163 -6.43 17.34 16.30
C TRP A 163 -7.45 18.48 16.52
N PRO A 164 -8.41 18.67 15.59
CA PRO A 164 -9.48 19.64 15.77
C PRO A 164 -10.41 19.26 16.92
N GLU A 165 -11.09 20.27 17.47
CA GLU A 165 -11.88 20.18 18.70
C GLU A 165 -12.98 19.12 18.64
N ASP A 166 -13.68 18.99 17.50
CA ASP A 166 -14.73 17.99 17.30
C ASP A 166 -14.17 16.56 17.31
N PHE A 167 -13.04 16.34 16.63
CA PHE A 167 -12.35 15.05 16.61
C PHE A 167 -11.80 14.70 18.00
N GLN A 168 -11.24 15.66 18.73
CA GLN A 168 -10.80 15.47 20.11
C GLN A 168 -11.95 15.15 21.05
N ALA A 169 -13.07 15.87 20.95
CA ALA A 169 -14.26 15.62 21.74
C ALA A 169 -14.83 14.23 21.47
N GLY A 170 -14.92 13.83 20.20
CA GLY A 170 -15.31 12.48 19.79
C GLY A 170 -14.38 11.42 20.36
N SER A 171 -13.07 11.61 20.22
CA SER A 171 -12.07 10.68 20.77
C SER A 171 -12.23 10.50 22.28
N LYS A 172 -12.41 11.59 23.04
CA LYS A 172 -12.65 11.52 24.50
C LYS A 172 -13.92 10.73 24.86
N GLN A 173 -14.99 10.88 24.07
CA GLN A 173 -16.24 10.14 24.29
C GLN A 173 -16.13 8.65 23.91
N ASN A 174 -15.19 8.30 23.04
CA ASN A 174 -14.98 6.93 22.59
C ASN A 174 -14.13 6.09 23.57
N ALA A 175 -13.46 6.73 24.53
CA ALA A 175 -12.63 6.04 25.51
C ALA A 175 -13.42 4.95 26.26
N GLY A 176 -12.99 3.69 26.10
CA GLY A 176 -13.65 2.50 26.68
C GLY A 176 -15.00 2.12 26.07
N ARG A 177 -15.57 2.95 25.19
CA ARG A 177 -16.90 2.74 24.58
C ARG A 177 -16.91 1.62 23.55
N TYR A 178 -15.81 1.46 22.82
CA TYR A 178 -15.69 0.49 21.74
C TYR A 178 -14.75 -0.66 22.05
N THR A 179 -15.05 -1.81 21.45
CA THR A 179 -14.19 -2.99 21.38
C THR A 179 -14.14 -3.50 19.95
N THR A 180 -13.34 -4.52 19.68
CA THR A 180 -13.31 -5.22 18.41
C THR A 180 -14.05 -6.55 18.50
N GLY A 181 -14.79 -6.90 17.45
CA GLY A 181 -15.36 -8.24 17.30
C GLY A 181 -14.34 -9.29 16.85
N LYS A 182 -14.82 -10.48 16.48
CA LYS A 182 -13.96 -11.62 16.13
C LYS A 182 -13.23 -11.43 14.81
N LEU A 183 -13.86 -10.74 13.85
CA LEU A 183 -13.22 -10.47 12.56
C LEU A 183 -12.32 -9.24 12.64
N GLY A 184 -12.57 -8.36 13.60
CA GLY A 184 -11.82 -7.12 13.82
C GLY A 184 -12.68 -5.88 13.66
N GLU A 185 -13.98 -6.04 13.42
CA GLU A 185 -14.98 -4.97 13.31
C GLU A 185 -15.12 -4.17 14.61
N ILE A 186 -15.48 -2.88 14.51
CA ILE A 186 -15.75 -2.05 15.69
C ILE A 186 -17.17 -2.34 16.23
N LEU A 187 -17.26 -2.65 17.52
CA LEU A 187 -18.51 -2.88 18.25
C LEU A 187 -18.60 -1.97 19.48
N GLU A 188 -19.81 -1.52 19.81
CA GLU A 188 -20.11 -0.90 21.11
C GLU A 188 -19.94 -1.93 22.23
N SER A 189 -19.06 -1.68 23.18
CA SER A 189 -18.74 -2.59 24.29
C SER A 189 -19.98 -3.02 25.07
N ALA A 190 -20.94 -2.10 25.27
CA ALA A 190 -22.15 -2.34 26.05
C ALA A 190 -23.19 -3.23 25.34
N SER A 191 -23.24 -3.22 24.00
CA SER A 191 -24.30 -3.90 23.25
C SER A 191 -23.82 -5.00 22.31
N GLY A 192 -22.52 -5.04 22.01
CA GLY A 192 -21.95 -5.92 20.98
C GLY A 192 -22.43 -5.60 19.57
N LYS A 193 -23.06 -4.44 19.33
CA LYS A 193 -23.56 -4.01 18.02
C LYS A 193 -22.59 -3.03 17.38
N GLN A 194 -22.55 -3.03 16.05
CA GLN A 194 -21.80 -2.04 15.29
C GLN A 194 -22.38 -0.63 15.54
N PRO A 195 -21.54 0.39 15.84
CA PRO A 195 -22.01 1.75 16.02
C PRO A 195 -22.52 2.34 14.70
N ALA A 196 -23.60 3.12 14.79
CA ALA A 196 -24.20 3.79 13.64
C ALA A 196 -23.26 4.85 13.04
N TYR A 197 -22.43 5.47 13.86
CA TYR A 197 -21.48 6.50 13.48
C TYR A 197 -20.38 6.65 14.52
N ILE A 198 -19.16 6.96 14.07
CA ILE A 198 -18.04 7.27 14.93
C ILE A 198 -17.39 8.57 14.45
N ILE A 199 -17.03 9.44 15.40
CA ILE A 199 -16.19 10.62 15.20
C ILE A 199 -15.03 10.57 16.19
N GLY A 200 -13.84 11.00 15.77
CA GLY A 200 -12.62 10.85 16.57
C GLY A 200 -11.95 9.49 16.39
N PHE A 201 -10.95 9.23 17.22
CA PHE A 201 -10.36 7.90 17.34
C PHE A 201 -11.35 6.95 18.00
N PRO A 202 -11.68 5.80 17.38
CA PRO A 202 -12.50 4.79 18.05
C PRO A 202 -11.80 4.19 19.27
N PHE A 203 -10.47 4.12 19.27
CA PHE A 203 -9.68 3.54 20.36
C PHE A 203 -8.59 4.52 20.83
N PRO A 204 -8.96 5.63 21.50
CA PRO A 204 -7.99 6.65 21.91
C PRO A 204 -6.92 6.10 22.88
N ASP A 205 -7.31 5.15 23.72
CA ASP A 205 -6.45 4.48 24.68
C ASP A 205 -6.21 3.04 24.22
N ILE A 206 -4.96 2.75 23.84
CA ILE A 206 -4.55 1.42 23.37
C ILE A 206 -3.58 0.85 24.40
N ASP A 207 -3.98 -0.22 25.07
CA ASP A 207 -3.08 -1.04 25.88
C ASP A 207 -2.26 -1.96 24.96
N PRO A 208 -0.92 -1.86 24.93
CA PRO A 208 -0.08 -2.75 24.13
C PRO A 208 -0.21 -4.24 24.49
N ALA A 209 -0.70 -4.57 25.69
CA ALA A 209 -0.95 -5.95 26.10
C ALA A 209 -2.27 -6.52 25.58
N ASP A 210 -3.16 -5.67 25.04
CA ASP A 210 -4.42 -6.11 24.44
C ASP A 210 -4.13 -6.95 23.17
N PRO A 211 -4.63 -8.20 23.06
CA PRO A 211 -4.50 -8.99 21.85
C PRO A 211 -5.05 -8.30 20.59
N ALA A 212 -6.03 -7.39 20.74
CA ALA A 212 -6.61 -6.61 19.66
C ALA A 212 -5.89 -5.27 19.40
N ALA A 213 -4.80 -4.96 20.11
CA ALA A 213 -4.10 -3.68 19.98
C ALA A 213 -3.72 -3.36 18.53
N GLY A 214 -3.24 -4.36 17.78
CA GLY A 214 -2.91 -4.19 16.36
C GLY A 214 -4.09 -3.70 15.51
N THR A 215 -5.25 -4.33 15.67
CA THR A 215 -6.51 -3.94 15.00
C THR A 215 -6.96 -2.54 15.43
N LYS A 216 -6.86 -2.21 16.73
CA LYS A 216 -7.25 -0.90 17.26
C LYS A 216 -6.39 0.24 16.71
N VAL A 217 -5.08 0.02 16.63
CA VAL A 217 -4.14 0.96 16.00
C VAL A 217 -4.53 1.22 14.55
N LEU A 218 -4.83 0.15 13.81
CA LEU A 218 -5.23 0.27 12.41
C LEU A 218 -6.54 1.05 12.23
N TRP A 219 -7.56 0.80 13.05
CA TRP A 219 -8.81 1.56 12.99
C TRP A 219 -8.62 3.05 13.28
N ASN A 220 -7.74 3.41 14.21
CA ASN A 220 -7.42 4.81 14.46
C ASN A 220 -6.78 5.48 13.23
N PHE A 221 -5.92 4.76 12.49
CA PHE A 221 -5.38 5.25 11.22
C PHE A 221 -6.50 5.50 10.17
N TYR A 222 -7.46 4.59 10.05
CA TYR A 222 -8.60 4.78 9.14
C TYR A 222 -9.45 5.98 9.53
N TYR A 223 -9.86 6.07 10.79
CA TYR A 223 -10.71 7.17 11.28
C TYR A 223 -10.03 8.53 11.25
N ARG A 224 -8.71 8.56 11.46
CA ARG A 224 -7.87 9.71 11.17
C ARG A 224 -7.96 10.13 9.71
N THR A 225 -7.87 9.18 8.80
CA THR A 225 -7.87 9.43 7.36
C THR A 225 -9.23 9.93 6.88
N TYR A 226 -10.30 9.31 7.35
CA TYR A 226 -11.67 9.65 7.00
C TYR A 226 -12.05 11.08 7.43
N TYR A 227 -11.55 11.55 8.58
CA TYR A 227 -11.85 12.89 9.09
C TYR A 227 -11.50 14.03 8.13
N PHE A 228 -10.47 13.87 7.28
CA PHE A 228 -10.09 14.90 6.30
C PHE A 228 -11.08 15.02 5.13
N GLY A 229 -12.09 14.16 5.09
CA GLY A 229 -13.23 14.28 4.21
C GLY A 229 -12.95 13.83 2.78
N ASN A 230 -13.96 14.03 1.93
CA ASN A 230 -13.89 13.65 0.53
C ASN A 230 -12.76 14.40 -0.17
N LEU A 231 -12.10 13.71 -1.09
CA LEU A 231 -10.97 14.29 -1.83
C LEU A 231 -11.02 13.94 -3.31
N ARG A 232 -10.44 14.81 -4.11
CA ARG A 232 -10.06 14.58 -5.51
C ARG A 232 -8.58 14.88 -5.68
N ALA A 233 -7.84 13.93 -6.23
CA ALA A 233 -6.43 14.09 -6.53
C ALA A 233 -6.18 13.76 -8.01
N GLU A 234 -5.71 14.76 -8.76
CA GLU A 234 -5.21 14.59 -10.12
C GLU A 234 -3.69 14.35 -10.06
N SER A 235 -3.28 13.09 -10.07
CA SER A 235 -1.91 12.68 -9.77
C SER A 235 -1.29 11.78 -10.84
N GLN A 236 0.04 11.79 -10.92
CA GLN A 236 0.81 10.85 -11.70
C GLN A 236 1.05 9.58 -10.90
N LEU A 237 1.06 8.44 -11.61
CA LEU A 237 1.64 7.19 -11.14
C LEU A 237 2.86 6.88 -11.99
N ASN A 238 4.04 7.02 -11.41
CA ASN A 238 5.32 6.95 -12.11
C ASN A 238 6.05 5.66 -11.80
N MET A 239 6.15 4.78 -12.79
CA MET A 239 6.90 3.51 -12.74
C MET A 239 8.33 3.78 -13.19
N MET A 240 9.29 3.40 -12.36
CA MET A 240 10.67 3.88 -12.47
C MET A 240 11.67 2.75 -12.29
N SER A 241 12.73 2.77 -13.09
CA SER A 241 13.97 2.02 -12.85
C SER A 241 14.94 2.89 -12.06
N PRO A 242 16.07 2.37 -11.54
CA PRO A 242 16.97 3.16 -10.68
C PRO A 242 17.45 4.46 -11.34
N GLY A 243 17.58 4.49 -12.67
CA GLY A 243 18.11 5.63 -13.41
C GLY A 243 17.08 6.50 -14.13
N SER A 244 15.83 6.04 -14.29
CA SER A 244 14.87 6.72 -15.17
C SER A 244 13.40 6.47 -14.82
N LEU A 245 12.56 7.42 -15.24
CA LEU A 245 11.12 7.21 -15.38
C LEU A 245 10.87 6.34 -16.62
N GLU A 246 10.29 5.16 -16.42
CA GLU A 246 10.01 4.20 -17.50
C GLU A 246 8.61 4.39 -18.08
N ARG A 247 7.63 4.61 -17.21
CA ARG A 247 6.23 4.81 -17.60
C ARG A 247 5.54 5.72 -16.59
N ARG A 248 4.64 6.55 -17.11
CA ARG A 248 3.79 7.44 -16.33
C ARG A 248 2.34 7.21 -16.71
N LEU A 249 1.47 7.18 -15.70
CA LEU A 249 0.02 7.29 -15.86
C LEU A 249 -0.43 8.60 -15.24
N ASP A 250 -1.40 9.28 -15.85
CA ASP A 250 -2.12 10.38 -15.18
C ASP A 250 -3.47 9.86 -14.72
N VAL A 251 -3.76 9.98 -13.43
CA VAL A 251 -4.98 9.47 -12.81
C VAL A 251 -5.76 10.58 -12.11
N ASP A 252 -7.09 10.48 -12.12
CA ASP A 252 -8.02 11.25 -11.30
C ASP A 252 -8.62 10.30 -10.26
N VAL A 253 -8.25 10.51 -9.01
CA VAL A 253 -8.63 9.68 -7.86
C VAL A 253 -9.61 10.46 -7.01
N ARG A 254 -10.76 9.85 -6.71
CA ARG A 254 -11.82 10.45 -5.90
C ARG A 254 -12.19 9.51 -4.77
N PHE A 255 -12.25 10.03 -3.55
CA PHE A 255 -12.76 9.31 -2.38
C PHE A 255 -13.96 10.04 -1.79
N MET A 256 -14.99 9.26 -1.47
CA MET A 256 -16.19 9.74 -0.79
C MET A 256 -16.41 8.93 0.49
N TYR A 257 -16.31 9.59 1.64
CA TYR A 257 -16.40 8.97 2.97
C TYR A 257 -17.79 9.17 3.57
N TYR A 258 -18.29 8.12 4.23
CA TYR A 258 -19.62 8.07 4.85
C TYR A 258 -19.58 8.06 6.38
N ASP A 259 -18.44 7.72 6.96
CA ASP A 259 -18.18 7.70 8.41
C ASP A 259 -16.87 8.43 8.75
N GLY A 260 -16.63 8.75 10.01
CA GLY A 260 -15.43 9.46 10.46
C GLY A 260 -15.31 10.92 10.01
N VAL A 261 -16.09 11.36 9.02
CA VAL A 261 -16.20 12.76 8.59
C VAL A 261 -17.05 13.57 9.57
N PRO A 262 -16.82 14.88 9.75
CA PRO A 262 -17.68 15.72 10.57
C PRO A 262 -19.16 15.61 10.24
N GLU A 263 -20.04 15.65 11.25
CA GLU A 263 -21.48 15.35 11.11
C GLU A 263 -22.16 16.14 9.98
N GLN A 264 -21.83 17.42 9.84
CA GLN A 264 -22.40 18.28 8.79
C GLN A 264 -21.94 17.97 7.37
N GLU A 265 -20.85 17.20 7.22
CA GLU A 265 -20.29 16.75 5.94
C GLU A 265 -20.75 15.34 5.58
N ARG A 266 -21.46 14.67 6.49
CA ARG A 266 -21.99 13.32 6.25
C ARG A 266 -23.06 13.33 5.18
N VAL A 267 -23.04 12.27 4.39
CA VAL A 267 -24.12 11.95 3.46
C VAL A 267 -25.33 11.50 4.29
N LYS A 268 -26.47 12.20 4.15
CA LYS A 268 -27.68 11.94 4.94
C LYS A 268 -28.33 10.56 4.69
N GLY A 269 -27.88 9.83 3.67
CA GLY A 269 -28.33 8.47 3.35
C GLY A 269 -27.14 7.54 3.07
N ASN A 270 -27.16 6.35 3.68
CA ASN A 270 -26.17 5.31 3.46
C ASN A 270 -26.81 3.91 3.52
N PRO A 271 -27.73 3.57 2.60
CA PRO A 271 -28.52 2.33 2.67
C PRO A 271 -27.67 1.07 2.54
N GLN A 272 -26.49 1.18 1.93
CA GLN A 272 -25.54 0.07 1.77
C GLN A 272 -24.54 -0.04 2.92
N ASN A 273 -24.61 0.86 3.92
CA ASN A 273 -23.70 0.93 5.06
C ASN A 273 -22.20 0.95 4.65
N PHE A 274 -21.86 1.85 3.73
CA PHE A 274 -20.48 2.09 3.31
C PHE A 274 -19.66 2.77 4.41
N LEU A 275 -18.35 2.49 4.44
CA LEU A 275 -17.35 3.35 5.06
C LEU A 275 -16.91 4.43 4.06
N TYR A 276 -16.59 4.03 2.83
CA TYR A 276 -16.28 4.94 1.74
C TYR A 276 -16.53 4.29 0.37
N GLN A 277 -16.55 5.12 -0.68
CA GLN A 277 -16.44 4.70 -2.08
C GLN A 277 -15.27 5.42 -2.75
N GLN A 278 -14.66 4.77 -3.73
CA GLN A 278 -13.50 5.30 -4.46
C GLN A 278 -13.71 5.11 -5.95
N LEU A 279 -13.38 6.15 -6.73
CA LEU A 279 -13.34 6.11 -8.19
C LEU A 279 -11.95 6.57 -8.64
N VAL A 280 -11.30 5.76 -9.47
CA VAL A 280 -10.03 6.08 -10.13
C VAL A 280 -10.26 6.05 -11.64
N VAL A 281 -9.87 7.09 -12.34
CA VAL A 281 -9.94 7.16 -13.81
C VAL A 281 -8.57 7.52 -14.36
N VAL A 282 -8.10 6.75 -15.35
CA VAL A 282 -6.86 7.03 -16.07
C VAL A 282 -7.14 8.01 -17.18
N ASN A 283 -6.46 9.16 -17.17
CA ASN A 283 -6.57 10.20 -18.19
C ASN A 283 -5.50 10.09 -19.27
N SER A 284 -4.36 9.49 -18.96
CA SER A 284 -3.20 9.33 -19.87
C SER A 284 -2.36 8.13 -19.42
N PRO A 285 -1.65 7.42 -20.32
CA PRO A 285 -1.54 7.60 -21.78
C PRO A 285 -2.75 7.08 -22.58
N ASN A 286 -2.81 7.40 -23.88
CA ASN A 286 -3.95 7.10 -24.77
C ASN A 286 -4.35 5.61 -24.80
N ASP A 287 -3.41 4.68 -24.65
CA ASP A 287 -3.68 3.23 -24.62
C ASP A 287 -4.44 2.79 -23.35
N LEU A 288 -4.39 3.61 -22.29
CA LEU A 288 -5.07 3.36 -21.01
C LEU A 288 -6.14 4.41 -20.68
N GLN A 289 -6.23 5.50 -21.46
CA GLN A 289 -7.18 6.59 -21.22
C GLN A 289 -8.62 6.09 -21.16
N GLY A 290 -9.35 6.47 -20.11
CA GLY A 290 -10.71 6.01 -19.80
C GLY A 290 -10.75 4.70 -19.01
N THR A 291 -9.60 4.06 -18.73
CA THR A 291 -9.58 2.92 -17.81
C THR A 291 -10.00 3.39 -16.43
N GLY A 292 -11.02 2.75 -15.88
CA GLY A 292 -11.62 3.16 -14.61
C GLY A 292 -11.62 2.01 -13.60
N SER A 293 -11.48 2.34 -12.32
CA SER A 293 -11.69 1.44 -11.19
C SER A 293 -12.67 2.06 -10.21
N LEU A 294 -13.70 1.30 -9.84
CA LEU A 294 -14.67 1.68 -8.82
C LEU A 294 -14.58 0.70 -7.66
N SER A 295 -14.47 1.19 -6.43
CA SER A 295 -14.41 0.39 -5.22
C SER A 295 -15.44 0.87 -4.21
N TRP A 296 -16.17 -0.07 -3.61
CA TRP A 296 -17.12 0.17 -2.54
C TRP A 296 -16.65 -0.56 -1.27
N ARG A 297 -16.30 0.23 -0.24
CA ARG A 297 -15.87 -0.28 1.07
C ARG A 297 -17.07 -0.35 2.00
N TYR A 298 -17.49 -1.56 2.34
CA TYR A 298 -18.61 -1.78 3.27
C TYR A 298 -18.13 -1.81 4.72
N ARG A 299 -18.94 -1.27 5.64
CA ARG A 299 -18.73 -1.42 7.08
C ARG A 299 -19.12 -2.80 7.60
N ASP A 300 -20.00 -3.51 6.90
CA ASP A 300 -20.36 -4.87 7.27
C ASP A 300 -19.11 -5.78 7.18
N PRO A 301 -18.66 -6.39 8.28
CA PRO A 301 -17.43 -7.19 8.27
C PRO A 301 -17.57 -8.53 7.55
N GLN A 302 -18.80 -9.02 7.33
CA GLN A 302 -19.07 -10.25 6.59
C GLN A 302 -19.13 -10.00 5.08
N LYS A 303 -19.17 -8.73 4.66
CA LYS A 303 -19.25 -8.35 3.26
C LYS A 303 -17.89 -7.92 2.74
N ARG A 304 -17.38 -8.65 1.75
CA ARG A 304 -16.19 -8.24 0.99
C ARG A 304 -16.49 -6.98 0.22
N ASP A 305 -15.45 -6.21 -0.06
CA ASP A 305 -15.58 -5.03 -0.91
C ASP A 305 -16.03 -5.42 -2.30
N SER A 306 -16.74 -4.50 -2.95
CA SER A 306 -17.06 -4.67 -4.36
C SER A 306 -16.12 -3.80 -5.17
N SER A 307 -15.44 -4.39 -6.13
CA SER A 307 -14.56 -3.68 -7.06
C SER A 307 -14.93 -3.98 -8.49
N TRP A 308 -14.92 -2.95 -9.34
CA TRP A 308 -15.16 -3.07 -10.77
C TRP A 308 -14.10 -2.32 -11.56
N ALA A 309 -13.73 -2.89 -12.70
CA ALA A 309 -12.87 -2.24 -13.67
C ALA A 309 -13.65 -2.00 -14.96
N TYR A 310 -13.46 -0.82 -15.55
CA TYR A 310 -13.85 -0.53 -16.91
C TYR A 310 -12.61 -0.43 -17.78
N VAL A 311 -12.59 -1.18 -18.88
CA VAL A 311 -11.50 -1.14 -19.86
C VAL A 311 -12.08 -0.65 -21.20
N PRO A 312 -11.64 0.53 -21.70
CA PRO A 312 -12.17 1.15 -22.92
C PRO A 312 -12.17 0.24 -24.14
N ALA A 313 -11.10 -0.53 -24.34
CA ALA A 313 -10.98 -1.48 -25.45
C ALA A 313 -12.08 -2.56 -25.44
N LEU A 314 -12.61 -2.89 -24.26
CA LEU A 314 -13.69 -3.86 -24.08
C LEU A 314 -15.07 -3.22 -23.99
N ARG A 315 -15.15 -1.91 -23.76
CA ARG A 315 -16.38 -1.12 -23.52
C ARG A 315 -17.33 -1.78 -22.52
N ARG A 316 -16.77 -2.41 -21.49
CA ARG A 316 -17.52 -3.19 -20.50
C ARG A 316 -16.95 -2.96 -19.11
N VAL A 317 -17.87 -2.84 -18.16
CA VAL A 317 -17.59 -2.94 -16.73
C VAL A 317 -17.49 -4.42 -16.37
N ARG A 318 -16.46 -4.80 -15.61
CA ARG A 318 -16.27 -6.15 -15.08
C ARG A 318 -16.05 -6.09 -13.58
N ALA A 319 -16.71 -6.96 -12.84
CA ALA A 319 -16.38 -7.18 -11.45
C ALA A 319 -14.95 -7.76 -11.35
N VAL A 320 -14.20 -7.26 -10.38
CA VAL A 320 -12.84 -7.72 -10.05
C VAL A 320 -12.93 -8.43 -8.71
N SER A 321 -12.21 -9.55 -8.58
CA SER A 321 -12.14 -10.27 -7.31
C SER A 321 -11.54 -9.35 -6.24
N PRO A 322 -12.12 -9.27 -5.04
CA PRO A 322 -11.55 -8.49 -3.95
C PRO A 322 -10.14 -8.95 -3.55
N ALA A 323 -9.79 -10.22 -3.81
CA ALA A 323 -8.44 -10.73 -3.57
C ALA A 323 -7.37 -10.02 -4.43
N ASN A 324 -7.75 -9.52 -5.61
CA ASN A 324 -6.84 -8.85 -6.54
C ASN A 324 -6.54 -7.40 -6.15
N ARG A 325 -7.09 -6.88 -5.06
CA ARG A 325 -6.80 -5.52 -4.59
C ARG A 325 -5.33 -5.33 -4.18
N SER A 326 -4.66 -6.43 -3.83
CA SER A 326 -3.22 -6.48 -3.55
C SER A 326 -2.34 -6.52 -4.81
N ASP A 327 -2.93 -6.69 -5.99
CA ASP A 327 -2.19 -6.68 -7.24
C ASP A 327 -1.83 -5.25 -7.64
N GLY A 328 -0.68 -5.11 -8.32
CA GLY A 328 -0.22 -3.86 -8.89
C GLY A 328 -1.22 -3.23 -9.87
N PHE A 329 -1.61 -1.99 -9.63
CA PHE A 329 -2.56 -1.26 -10.46
C PHE A 329 -1.94 -0.99 -11.84
N LEU A 330 -2.55 -1.54 -12.89
CA LEU A 330 -2.15 -1.37 -14.29
C LEU A 330 -0.65 -1.62 -14.55
N GLY A 331 -0.09 -2.63 -13.88
CA GLY A 331 1.31 -3.05 -14.04
C GLY A 331 2.31 -2.29 -13.18
N SER A 332 1.84 -1.36 -12.32
CA SER A 332 2.68 -0.69 -11.33
C SER A 332 3.03 -1.61 -10.16
N ASP A 333 3.91 -1.13 -9.29
CA ASP A 333 4.26 -1.79 -8.02
C ASP A 333 3.37 -1.31 -6.86
N MET A 334 2.40 -0.41 -7.13
CA MET A 334 1.44 0.12 -6.17
C MET A 334 0.09 -0.58 -6.34
N SER A 335 -0.50 -1.03 -5.24
CA SER A 335 -1.77 -1.77 -5.23
C SER A 335 -2.96 -0.88 -4.87
N GLN A 336 -4.19 -1.40 -5.04
CA GLN A 336 -5.37 -0.68 -4.52
C GLN A 336 -5.40 -0.64 -3.00
N ASP A 337 -4.83 -1.65 -2.34
CA ASP A 337 -4.71 -1.73 -0.89
C ASP A 337 -3.56 -0.88 -0.32
N ASP A 338 -2.87 -0.10 -1.16
CA ASP A 338 -1.87 0.87 -0.71
C ASP A 338 -2.59 2.19 -0.36
N GLY A 339 -3.44 2.70 -1.26
CA GLY A 339 -4.32 3.84 -0.99
C GLY A 339 -3.58 5.03 -0.34
N PRO A 340 -4.06 5.58 0.80
CA PRO A 340 -3.35 6.61 1.54
C PRO A 340 -2.05 6.14 2.26
N PHE A 341 -1.92 4.84 2.52
CA PHE A 341 -0.76 4.14 3.12
C PHE A 341 -1.04 2.64 3.29
N PHE A 342 -2.28 2.34 3.68
CA PHE A 342 -2.85 1.00 3.68
C PHE A 342 -4.37 1.11 3.56
N ASP A 343 -4.97 0.31 2.68
CA ASP A 343 -6.39 0.32 2.35
C ASP A 343 -6.98 -1.10 2.26
N GLY A 344 -6.28 -2.09 2.82
CA GLY A 344 -6.83 -3.42 3.04
C GLY A 344 -7.89 -3.39 4.16
N LYS A 345 -9.02 -4.07 3.95
CA LYS A 345 -10.09 -4.11 4.94
C LYS A 345 -9.59 -4.76 6.25
N PRO A 346 -9.66 -4.09 7.43
CA PRO A 346 -9.11 -4.61 8.69
C PRO A 346 -9.53 -6.05 8.99
N GLU A 347 -10.78 -6.39 8.66
CA GLU A 347 -11.40 -7.67 8.94
C GLU A 347 -10.87 -8.83 8.08
N ASP A 348 -10.25 -8.52 6.94
CA ASP A 348 -9.67 -9.51 6.04
C ASP A 348 -8.30 -10.04 6.53
N PHE A 349 -7.82 -9.56 7.68
CA PHE A 349 -6.53 -9.90 8.26
C PHE A 349 -6.64 -10.29 9.72
N GLU A 350 -5.62 -11.01 10.19
CA GLU A 350 -5.30 -11.14 11.60
C GLU A 350 -4.17 -10.18 11.94
N TRP A 351 -4.44 -9.25 12.85
CA TRP A 351 -3.49 -8.23 13.26
C TRP A 351 -2.89 -8.52 14.63
N LYS A 352 -1.61 -8.21 14.79
CA LYS A 352 -0.90 -8.27 16.06
C LYS A 352 -0.06 -7.02 16.23
N LEU A 353 -0.01 -6.50 17.46
CA LEU A 353 1.00 -5.51 17.82
C LEU A 353 2.33 -6.24 18.03
N LYS A 354 3.36 -5.87 17.26
CA LYS A 354 4.72 -6.41 17.41
C LYS A 354 5.52 -5.66 18.46
N GLY A 355 5.15 -4.41 18.69
CA GLY A 355 5.72 -3.56 19.71
C GLY A 355 5.74 -2.11 19.27
N GLU A 356 6.65 -1.37 19.85
CA GLU A 356 6.83 0.04 19.56
C GLU A 356 8.30 0.33 19.25
N ALA A 357 8.54 1.22 18.30
CA ALA A 357 9.89 1.56 17.86
C ALA A 357 10.05 3.08 17.70
N ASP A 358 11.23 3.56 18.04
CA ASP A 358 11.68 4.89 17.62
C ASP A 358 12.28 4.77 16.22
N GLN A 359 11.72 5.47 15.25
CA GLN A 359 12.24 5.48 13.89
C GLN A 359 12.22 6.88 13.27
N LEU A 360 13.06 7.08 12.27
CA LEU A 360 12.97 8.18 11.33
C LEU A 360 11.87 7.86 10.32
N ARG A 361 11.20 8.91 9.84
CA ARG A 361 10.25 8.85 8.73
C ARG A 361 10.36 10.06 7.84
N LEU A 362 9.91 9.90 6.60
CA LEU A 362 9.77 10.99 5.65
C LEU A 362 8.70 11.99 6.13
N VAL A 363 9.01 13.28 6.03
CA VAL A 363 8.12 14.41 6.35
C VAL A 363 8.24 15.50 5.29
N ASP A 364 7.21 16.32 5.12
CA ASP A 364 7.25 17.56 4.33
C ASP A 364 7.84 18.71 5.17
N PRO A 365 9.10 19.15 4.96
CA PRO A 365 9.72 20.18 5.78
C PRO A 365 9.03 21.53 5.66
N MET A 366 8.49 21.87 4.49
CA MET A 366 7.78 23.15 4.30
C MET A 366 6.51 23.19 5.14
N ASN A 367 5.80 22.06 5.22
CA ASN A 367 4.62 21.98 6.05
C ASN A 367 4.98 22.07 7.54
N LEU A 368 6.02 21.38 7.99
CA LEU A 368 6.44 21.46 9.40
C LEU A 368 6.86 22.87 9.81
N GLN A 369 7.26 23.72 8.84
CA GLN A 369 7.53 25.14 9.03
C GLN A 369 6.28 26.05 8.94
N GLY A 370 5.08 25.46 8.81
CA GLY A 370 3.81 26.20 8.73
C GLY A 370 3.59 26.91 7.39
N LYS A 371 4.24 26.47 6.30
CA LYS A 371 4.17 27.13 4.98
C LYS A 371 3.09 26.56 4.04
N SER A 372 2.27 25.63 4.51
CA SER A 372 1.16 25.10 3.72
C SER A 372 0.05 26.13 3.54
N GLY A 373 -0.47 26.21 2.32
CA GLY A 373 -1.59 27.08 1.97
C GLY A 373 -2.72 26.31 1.28
N ASN A 374 -3.93 26.85 1.40
CA ASN A 374 -5.11 26.32 0.73
C ASN A 374 -6.03 27.45 0.24
N SER A 375 -6.55 27.27 -0.97
CA SER A 375 -7.49 28.19 -1.61
C SER A 375 -8.92 27.65 -1.59
N TRP A 376 -9.90 28.50 -1.25
CA TRP A 376 -11.32 28.12 -1.24
C TRP A 376 -11.87 27.96 -2.66
N LEU A 377 -12.63 26.90 -2.91
CA LEU A 377 -13.27 26.64 -4.20
C LEU A 377 -14.69 27.19 -4.26
N SER A 378 -15.09 27.75 -5.41
CA SER A 378 -16.46 28.25 -5.62
C SER A 378 -17.52 27.16 -5.51
N SER A 379 -17.17 25.92 -5.85
CA SER A 379 -18.00 24.72 -5.67
C SER A 379 -18.06 24.21 -4.22
N GLY A 380 -17.32 24.85 -3.31
CA GLY A 380 -17.09 24.36 -1.95
C GLY A 380 -15.90 23.40 -1.86
N GLY A 381 -15.22 23.44 -0.72
CA GLY A 381 -13.99 22.67 -0.46
C GLY A 381 -12.72 23.51 -0.65
N TRP A 382 -11.58 22.85 -0.53
CA TRP A 382 -10.26 23.48 -0.45
C TRP A 382 -9.29 22.88 -1.44
N ARG A 383 -8.59 23.72 -2.20
CA ARG A 383 -7.45 23.33 -3.03
C ARG A 383 -6.16 23.49 -2.26
N ALA A 384 -5.23 22.54 -2.34
CA ALA A 384 -3.90 22.71 -1.77
C ALA A 384 -2.97 23.50 -2.71
N ASP A 385 -2.30 24.51 -2.15
CA ASP A 385 -1.43 25.43 -2.86
C ASP A 385 0.01 24.92 -2.87
N TRP A 386 0.28 23.91 -3.70
CA TRP A 386 1.63 23.34 -3.84
C TRP A 386 2.51 24.22 -4.72
N PRO A 387 3.81 24.38 -4.40
CA PRO A 387 4.74 25.08 -5.27
C PRO A 387 4.86 24.38 -6.63
N ALA A 388 4.69 25.14 -7.72
CA ALA A 388 4.64 24.58 -9.07
C ALA A 388 5.96 23.92 -9.52
N ASP A 389 7.10 24.49 -9.10
CA ASP A 389 8.43 24.10 -9.56
C ASP A 389 9.22 23.25 -8.54
N LEU A 390 8.55 22.74 -7.50
CA LEU A 390 9.21 21.90 -6.50
C LEU A 390 9.64 20.58 -7.12
N LYS A 391 10.95 20.36 -7.24
CA LYS A 391 11.54 19.06 -7.57
C LYS A 391 11.64 18.24 -6.29
N PHE A 392 10.78 17.25 -6.13
CA PHE A 392 10.76 16.41 -4.94
C PHE A 392 11.17 14.95 -5.17
N LEU A 393 11.43 14.57 -6.42
CA LEU A 393 11.95 13.26 -6.80
C LEU A 393 13.27 13.37 -7.53
N GLY A 394 14.15 12.38 -7.32
CA GLY A 394 15.47 12.33 -7.95
C GLY A 394 15.45 12.55 -9.45
N TYR A 395 14.54 11.91 -10.18
CA TYR A 395 14.46 12.05 -11.65
C TYR A 395 14.07 13.46 -12.13
N MET A 396 13.45 14.27 -11.28
CA MET A 396 13.06 15.65 -11.61
C MET A 396 14.27 16.60 -11.56
N ASP A 397 15.37 16.19 -10.94
CA ASP A 397 16.58 16.98 -10.83
C ASP A 397 17.74 16.37 -11.63
N SER A 398 18.14 17.05 -12.70
CA SER A 398 19.27 16.62 -13.54
C SER A 398 20.62 16.62 -12.81
N GLN A 399 20.71 17.26 -11.64
CA GLN A 399 21.91 17.21 -10.80
C GLN A 399 21.92 16.03 -9.81
N TRP A 400 20.79 15.34 -9.63
CA TRP A 400 20.70 14.18 -8.77
C TRP A 400 21.46 12.98 -9.35
N ARG A 401 22.05 12.17 -8.47
CA ARG A 401 22.87 10.99 -8.83
C ARG A 401 22.47 9.71 -8.13
N GLY A 402 21.54 9.78 -7.17
CA GLY A 402 20.96 8.60 -6.54
C GLY A 402 19.85 7.98 -7.39
N VAL A 403 19.05 7.10 -6.80
CA VAL A 403 17.93 6.48 -7.51
C VAL A 403 16.88 7.52 -7.92
N SER A 404 16.20 7.25 -9.03
CA SER A 404 15.23 8.16 -9.65
C SER A 404 14.03 8.48 -8.76
N TRP A 405 13.63 7.55 -7.89
CA TRP A 405 12.50 7.69 -6.96
C TRP A 405 12.90 8.30 -5.60
N ALA A 406 14.14 8.74 -5.44
CA ALA A 406 14.60 9.32 -4.18
C ALA A 406 13.76 10.54 -3.76
N PRO A 407 13.31 10.65 -2.50
CA PRO A 407 12.49 11.75 -2.01
C PRO A 407 13.36 12.99 -1.69
N ILE A 408 13.90 13.65 -2.71
CA ILE A 408 14.95 14.68 -2.56
C ILE A 408 14.50 15.97 -1.85
N ALA A 409 13.19 16.24 -1.77
CA ALA A 409 12.66 17.39 -1.02
C ALA A 409 12.06 17.00 0.34
N ALA A 410 12.12 15.73 0.72
CA ALA A 410 11.66 15.27 2.02
C ALA A 410 12.71 15.57 3.11
N GLY A 411 12.23 15.74 4.34
CA GLY A 411 13.06 15.63 5.54
C GLY A 411 12.85 14.30 6.24
N LEU A 412 13.68 14.02 7.24
CA LEU A 412 13.49 12.91 8.18
C LEU A 412 13.18 13.44 9.57
N ALA A 413 12.11 12.96 10.20
CA ALA A 413 11.81 13.27 11.59
C ALA A 413 11.80 12.00 12.44
N LYS A 414 12.41 12.05 13.62
CA LYS A 414 12.35 10.95 14.59
C LYS A 414 10.97 10.94 15.26
N ARG A 415 10.31 9.79 15.25
CA ARG A 415 8.98 9.57 15.79
C ARG A 415 8.88 8.22 16.48
N ARG A 416 7.90 8.08 17.36
CA ARG A 416 7.55 6.82 18.02
C ARG A 416 6.42 6.15 17.24
N PHE A 417 6.57 4.88 16.93
CA PHE A 417 5.62 4.10 16.13
C PHE A 417 5.03 2.94 16.93
N TYR A 418 3.78 2.62 16.64
CA TYR A 418 3.28 1.25 16.73
C TYR A 418 3.77 0.47 15.51
N VAL A 419 4.27 -0.73 15.73
CA VAL A 419 4.60 -1.68 14.66
C VAL A 419 3.59 -2.82 14.72
N ILE A 420 2.73 -2.92 13.71
CA ILE A 420 1.69 -3.94 13.63
C ILE A 420 1.95 -4.88 12.47
N GLU A 421 1.64 -6.16 12.66
CA GLU A 421 1.79 -7.21 11.66
C GLU A 421 0.42 -7.75 11.30
N GLY A 422 0.11 -7.79 10.00
CA GLY A 422 -1.11 -8.34 9.43
C GLY A 422 -0.81 -9.63 8.66
N THR A 423 -1.56 -10.68 8.94
CA THR A 423 -1.60 -11.90 8.11
C THR A 423 -2.96 -11.98 7.43
N PRO A 424 -3.03 -11.99 6.08
CA PRO A 424 -4.32 -12.07 5.41
C PRO A 424 -4.99 -13.42 5.67
N ARG A 425 -6.30 -13.39 5.85
CA ARG A 425 -7.13 -14.59 5.98
C ARG A 425 -7.31 -15.30 4.64
N ASP A 426 -7.30 -14.52 3.56
CA ASP A 426 -7.38 -15.01 2.18
C ASP A 426 -6.01 -15.44 1.67
N LYS A 427 -5.86 -16.73 1.35
CA LYS A 427 -4.59 -17.29 0.84
C LYS A 427 -4.27 -16.87 -0.59
N TYR A 428 -5.21 -16.26 -1.30
CA TYR A 428 -4.97 -15.67 -2.62
C TYR A 428 -4.46 -14.24 -2.55
N TYR A 429 -4.42 -13.62 -1.37
CA TYR A 429 -3.75 -12.34 -1.18
C TYR A 429 -2.26 -12.47 -1.55
N LEU A 430 -1.74 -11.49 -2.29
CA LEU A 430 -0.41 -11.59 -2.90
C LEU A 430 0.70 -11.72 -1.84
N PHE A 431 0.56 -11.02 -0.72
CA PHE A 431 1.53 -10.98 0.36
C PHE A 431 1.11 -11.89 1.51
N GLY A 432 2.00 -12.76 1.99
CA GLY A 432 1.70 -13.64 3.12
C GLY A 432 1.76 -12.95 4.48
N LYS A 433 2.37 -11.76 4.54
CA LYS A 433 2.50 -10.94 5.75
C LYS A 433 2.75 -9.49 5.36
N ILE A 434 2.16 -8.57 6.09
CA ILE A 434 2.42 -7.13 6.00
C ILE A 434 2.82 -6.59 7.37
N GLU A 435 3.74 -5.64 7.40
CA GLU A 435 4.19 -4.96 8.61
C GLU A 435 4.04 -3.44 8.43
N LEU A 436 3.23 -2.82 9.28
CA LEU A 436 2.88 -1.40 9.18
C LEU A 436 3.48 -0.63 10.36
N TYR A 437 4.13 0.49 10.06
CA TYR A 437 4.67 1.43 11.03
C TYR A 437 3.77 2.66 11.10
N LEU A 438 3.00 2.79 12.18
CA LEU A 438 1.99 3.84 12.39
C LEU A 438 2.41 4.75 13.55
N ASP A 439 2.55 6.05 13.27
CA ASP A 439 3.00 7.05 14.25
C ASP A 439 2.06 7.10 15.46
N LYS A 440 2.57 7.04 16.70
CA LYS A 440 1.72 6.94 17.91
C LYS A 440 0.85 8.17 18.17
N ILE A 441 1.18 9.33 17.58
CA ILE A 441 0.48 10.59 17.85
C ILE A 441 -0.47 10.93 16.71
N SER A 442 0.03 10.88 15.48
CA SER A 442 -0.71 11.25 14.27
C SER A 442 -1.43 10.08 13.60
N PHE A 443 -1.12 8.85 13.99
CA PHE A 443 -1.51 7.60 13.34
C PHE A 443 -1.17 7.53 11.84
N GLN A 444 -0.37 8.46 11.30
CA GLN A 444 0.08 8.39 9.91
C GLN A 444 1.06 7.23 9.74
N GLY A 445 0.87 6.44 8.69
CA GLY A 445 1.81 5.40 8.29
C GLY A 445 3.08 5.95 7.70
N ALA A 446 4.22 5.30 7.97
CA ALA A 446 5.52 5.63 7.40
C ALA A 446 6.03 4.53 6.47
N TRP A 447 6.05 3.29 6.97
CA TRP A 447 6.60 2.12 6.28
C TRP A 447 5.59 0.99 6.26
N ASN A 448 5.29 0.47 5.08
CA ASN A 448 4.42 -0.69 4.86
C ASN A 448 5.24 -1.76 4.13
N ARG A 449 5.77 -2.72 4.90
CA ARG A 449 6.67 -3.76 4.42
C ARG A 449 5.88 -5.01 4.10
N LYS A 450 5.97 -5.50 2.88
CA LYS A 450 5.13 -6.57 2.33
C LYS A 450 5.99 -7.78 1.99
N PHE A 451 5.66 -8.91 2.61
CA PHE A 451 6.45 -10.13 2.54
C PHE A 451 5.69 -11.23 1.79
N GLY A 452 6.43 -12.07 1.07
CA GLY A 452 5.90 -13.28 0.47
C GLY A 452 5.49 -14.31 1.52
N TRP A 453 4.76 -15.34 1.10
CA TRP A 453 4.33 -16.45 1.94
C TRP A 453 5.49 -17.28 2.53
N LYS A 454 6.71 -17.12 2.02
CA LYS A 454 7.93 -17.75 2.55
C LYS A 454 8.77 -16.79 3.41
N GLY A 455 8.26 -15.58 3.68
CA GLY A 455 8.87 -14.60 4.58
C GLY A 455 9.90 -13.68 3.93
N GLU A 456 10.12 -13.77 2.62
CA GLU A 456 10.98 -12.84 1.90
C GLU A 456 10.32 -11.46 1.78
N LEU A 457 11.09 -10.38 1.89
CA LEU A 457 10.60 -9.03 1.60
C LEU A 457 10.44 -8.89 0.07
N LEU A 458 9.25 -8.48 -0.37
CA LEU A 458 8.93 -8.34 -1.80
C LEU A 458 8.74 -6.87 -2.19
N ASN A 459 8.08 -6.10 -1.33
CA ASN A 459 7.77 -4.70 -1.58
C ASN A 459 7.83 -3.90 -0.27
N THR A 460 8.22 -2.64 -0.36
CA THR A 460 8.11 -1.68 0.74
C THR A 460 7.45 -0.40 0.25
N GLU A 461 6.43 0.05 0.95
CA GLU A 461 5.77 1.32 0.69
C GLU A 461 6.22 2.38 1.70
N GLN A 462 6.60 3.53 1.17
CA GLN A 462 7.19 4.67 1.88
C GLN A 462 6.24 5.86 1.77
N VAL A 463 5.75 6.39 2.90
CA VAL A 463 4.77 7.49 2.90
C VAL A 463 5.23 8.68 3.74
N MET A 464 5.27 9.84 3.10
CA MET A 464 5.60 11.11 3.73
C MET A 464 4.48 11.60 4.65
N ALA A 465 4.85 12.07 5.84
CA ALA A 465 3.92 12.70 6.78
C ALA A 465 3.86 14.22 6.65
N TRP A 466 2.78 14.74 7.20
CA TRP A 466 2.49 16.16 7.31
C TRP A 466 1.71 16.49 8.59
N ASN A 467 1.75 17.75 9.00
CA ASN A 467 0.87 18.37 9.97
C ASN A 467 -0.39 18.92 9.28
N PRO A 468 -1.58 18.59 9.79
CA PRO A 468 -2.78 19.32 9.41
C PRO A 468 -2.69 20.80 9.80
N HIS A 469 -3.47 21.64 9.14
CA HIS A 469 -3.64 23.04 9.56
C HIS A 469 -5.09 23.51 9.40
N THR A 470 -5.39 24.64 10.02
CA THR A 470 -6.73 25.26 10.03
C THR A 470 -6.88 26.28 8.91
N VAL A 471 -8.00 26.22 8.21
CA VAL A 471 -8.41 27.18 7.17
C VAL A 471 -9.79 27.75 7.50
N VAL A 472 -10.10 28.93 6.96
CA VAL A 472 -11.34 29.66 7.29
C VAL A 472 -12.19 29.84 6.03
N ARG A 473 -13.37 29.22 6.02
CA ARG A 473 -14.35 29.35 4.94
C ARG A 473 -14.78 30.82 4.76
N PRO A 474 -15.30 31.22 3.58
CA PRO A 474 -15.85 32.56 3.39
C PRO A 474 -16.95 32.96 4.38
N ASN A 475 -17.66 31.99 4.97
CA ASN A 475 -18.68 32.22 5.99
C ASN A 475 -18.13 32.28 7.43
N GLY A 476 -16.81 32.30 7.62
CA GLY A 476 -16.14 32.38 8.92
C GLY A 476 -15.97 31.05 9.65
N LYS A 477 -16.52 29.95 9.14
CA LYS A 477 -16.34 28.62 9.74
C LYS A 477 -14.91 28.12 9.52
N LYS A 478 -14.33 27.49 10.55
CA LYS A 478 -13.02 26.84 10.46
C LYS A 478 -13.16 25.40 9.96
N ASP A 479 -12.28 25.01 9.04
CA ASP A 479 -12.07 23.62 8.63
C ASP A 479 -10.63 23.20 8.92
N TRP A 480 -10.41 21.89 8.97
CA TRP A 480 -9.09 21.29 9.13
C TRP A 480 -8.73 20.48 7.89
N VAL A 481 -7.62 20.83 7.26
CA VAL A 481 -7.19 20.26 5.98
C VAL A 481 -5.83 19.57 6.10
N GLN A 482 -5.51 18.76 5.09
CA GLN A 482 -4.18 18.20 4.96
C GLN A 482 -3.20 19.34 4.65
N GLY A 483 -2.26 19.62 5.55
CA GLY A 483 -1.25 20.63 5.32
C GLY A 483 -0.09 20.02 4.57
N THR A 484 -0.12 19.97 3.26
CA THR A 484 1.04 19.44 2.53
C THR A 484 1.36 20.32 1.34
N ASN A 485 2.64 20.40 0.98
CA ASN A 485 3.17 21.15 -0.16
C ASN A 485 3.64 20.23 -1.29
N GLN A 486 3.68 18.94 -1.00
CA GLN A 486 4.11 17.85 -1.87
C GLN A 486 3.41 16.58 -1.41
N ALA A 487 3.37 15.54 -2.24
CA ALA A 487 3.00 14.21 -1.80
C ALA A 487 4.07 13.23 -2.25
N PHE A 488 4.38 12.27 -1.39
CA PHE A 488 5.31 11.20 -1.71
C PHE A 488 4.75 9.90 -1.14
N GLN A 489 4.41 9.00 -2.05
CA GLN A 489 4.11 7.60 -1.77
C GLN A 489 4.93 6.77 -2.77
N CYS A 490 5.84 5.94 -2.28
CA CYS A 490 6.70 5.14 -3.12
C CYS A 490 6.54 3.66 -2.74
N ALA A 491 6.01 2.86 -3.66
CA ALA A 491 5.96 1.41 -3.55
C ALA A 491 7.16 0.83 -4.31
N GLU A 492 8.14 0.33 -3.58
CA GLU A 492 9.39 -0.19 -4.13
C GLU A 492 9.40 -1.71 -4.13
N SER A 493 9.61 -2.31 -5.30
CA SER A 493 9.76 -3.75 -5.47
C SER A 493 11.21 -4.16 -5.27
N ILE A 494 11.51 -4.72 -4.10
CA ILE A 494 12.87 -5.04 -3.66
C ILE A 494 13.57 -6.03 -4.60
N LYS A 495 12.84 -7.01 -5.12
CA LYS A 495 13.42 -8.04 -6.01
C LYS A 495 13.54 -7.59 -7.47
N LEU A 496 12.72 -6.63 -7.89
CA LEU A 496 12.70 -6.14 -9.27
C LEU A 496 13.53 -4.86 -9.44
N GLU A 497 14.07 -4.31 -8.34
CA GLU A 497 14.91 -3.10 -8.32
C GLU A 497 14.24 -1.94 -9.07
N ARG A 498 12.95 -1.76 -8.83
CA ARG A 498 12.12 -0.72 -9.45
C ARG A 498 11.11 -0.21 -8.44
N ALA A 499 10.58 0.98 -8.70
CA ALA A 499 9.57 1.58 -7.84
C ALA A 499 8.43 2.21 -8.64
N THR A 500 7.28 2.33 -7.98
CA THR A 500 6.20 3.19 -8.42
C THR A 500 5.99 4.31 -7.42
N VAL A 501 6.06 5.56 -7.90
CA VAL A 501 5.83 6.75 -7.09
C VAL A 501 4.52 7.44 -7.48
N ALA A 502 3.70 7.76 -6.49
CA ALA A 502 2.53 8.64 -6.62
C ALA A 502 2.74 9.96 -5.88
N GLY A 503 1.93 10.97 -6.21
CA GLY A 503 1.91 12.26 -5.52
C GLY A 503 2.41 13.44 -6.35
N ILE A 504 2.87 13.22 -7.59
CA ILE A 504 3.12 14.32 -8.53
C ILE A 504 1.79 14.77 -9.13
N LYS A 505 1.59 16.08 -9.30
CA LYS A 505 0.45 16.62 -10.04
C LYS A 505 0.53 16.22 -11.51
N SER A 506 -0.58 15.79 -12.12
CA SER A 506 -0.61 15.39 -13.54
C SER A 506 -0.31 16.55 -14.50
N SER A 507 -0.54 17.79 -14.09
CA SER A 507 -0.22 18.99 -14.87
C SER A 507 -0.05 20.20 -13.93
N PRO A 508 0.45 21.35 -14.43
CA PRO A 508 0.48 22.59 -13.65
C PRO A 508 -0.91 23.06 -13.17
N THR A 509 -1.99 22.63 -13.84
CA THR A 509 -3.37 22.96 -13.49
C THR A 509 -4.09 21.84 -12.74
N ALA A 510 -3.40 20.72 -12.48
CA ALA A 510 -3.96 19.58 -11.76
C ALA A 510 -4.07 19.89 -10.26
N ASN A 511 -5.12 19.34 -9.67
CA ASN A 511 -5.59 19.78 -8.36
C ASN A 511 -5.53 18.66 -7.32
N PHE A 512 -5.24 19.09 -6.09
CA PHE A 512 -5.47 18.29 -4.90
C PHE A 512 -6.51 19.04 -4.08
N ASP A 513 -7.75 18.57 -4.17
CA ASP A 513 -8.91 19.23 -3.62
C ASP A 513 -9.50 18.36 -2.51
N GLY A 514 -9.72 18.93 -1.33
CA GLY A 514 -10.21 18.26 -0.12
C GLY A 514 -11.50 18.87 0.41
N ARG A 515 -12.19 18.12 1.28
CA ARG A 515 -13.51 18.46 1.85
C ARG A 515 -14.54 18.81 0.78
N LEU A 516 -14.50 18.07 -0.33
CA LEU A 516 -15.44 18.22 -1.43
C LEU A 516 -16.82 17.66 -1.06
N VAL A 517 -17.85 18.11 -1.75
CA VAL A 517 -19.18 17.48 -1.72
C VAL A 517 -19.41 16.82 -3.07
N PHE A 518 -19.58 15.51 -3.07
CA PHE A 518 -19.90 14.74 -4.28
C PHE A 518 -21.38 14.36 -4.30
N ASP A 519 -21.96 14.28 -5.49
CA ASP A 519 -23.18 13.50 -5.71
C ASP A 519 -22.81 12.00 -5.60
N PRO A 520 -23.43 11.21 -4.70
CA PRO A 520 -23.18 9.78 -4.60
C PRO A 520 -23.27 9.03 -5.93
N LYS A 521 -24.08 9.50 -6.89
CA LYS A 521 -24.22 8.89 -8.22
C LYS A 521 -22.91 8.84 -9.00
N LEU A 522 -21.93 9.68 -8.67
CA LEU A 522 -20.59 9.64 -9.25
C LEU A 522 -19.88 8.31 -8.99
N PHE A 523 -20.28 7.59 -7.94
CA PHE A 523 -19.67 6.33 -7.50
C PHE A 523 -20.53 5.11 -7.85
N ASP A 524 -21.44 5.23 -8.81
CA ASP A 524 -22.24 4.11 -9.33
C ASP A 524 -21.64 3.50 -10.61
N LEU A 525 -22.10 2.29 -10.96
CA LEU A 525 -21.61 1.56 -12.14
C LEU A 525 -21.85 2.31 -13.46
N ASP A 526 -22.95 3.05 -13.54
CA ASP A 526 -23.27 3.87 -14.72
C ASP A 526 -22.27 5.02 -14.87
N ALA A 527 -21.88 5.66 -13.76
CA ALA A 527 -20.86 6.70 -13.77
C ALA A 527 -19.49 6.16 -14.18
N LEU A 528 -19.11 4.96 -13.72
CA LEU A 528 -17.88 4.30 -14.16
C LEU A 528 -17.85 4.10 -15.69
N SER A 529 -18.97 3.64 -16.27
CA SER A 529 -19.11 3.46 -17.72
C SER A 529 -19.06 4.78 -18.49
N GLN A 530 -19.63 5.85 -17.93
CA GLN A 530 -19.63 7.18 -18.55
C GLN A 530 -18.25 7.84 -18.51
N ASN A 531 -17.52 7.73 -17.39
CA ASN A 531 -16.17 8.30 -17.25
C ASN A 531 -15.13 7.55 -18.12
N GLY A 532 -15.42 6.32 -18.52
CA GLY A 532 -14.54 5.53 -19.38
C GLY A 532 -14.79 5.66 -20.89
N LYS A 533 -15.76 6.48 -21.31
CA LYS A 533 -15.95 6.85 -22.72
C LYS A 533 -15.13 8.08 -23.04
#